data_AF-A0A1H8FAA1-F1
#
_entry.id   AF-A0A1H8FAA1-F1
#
_cell.length_a   1.000
_cell.length_b   1.000
_cell.length_c   1.000
_cell.angle_alpha   90.00
_cell.angle_beta   90.00
_cell.angle_gamma   90.00
#
_symmetry.space_group_name_H-M   'P 1'
#
loop_
_entity.id
_entity.type
_entity.pdbx_description
1 polymer ?
#
loop_
_entity_poly.entity_id
_entity_poly.type
_entity_poly.pdbx_seq_one_letter_code
_entity_poly.pdbx_strand_id
1 'polypeptide(L)'
;MKDNLRIALTFSGGGYRAATFHLGALSYLHSVKVGEFTLLDHVVALSTISGGTITGLRYMLGLSRGESVTDIFKELYTFLTDVELATVAMNNLAFYDKDSVLL
;
A
#
# COMPACT_ATOMS: atom_id res chain seq x y z
N MET A 1 15.69 25.07 -0.50
CA MET A 1 15.34 24.29 -1.71
C MET A 1 15.40 22.83 -1.34
N LYS A 2 14.54 22.00 -1.91
CA LYS A 2 14.67 20.54 -1.76
C LYS A 2 15.97 20.13 -2.43
N ASP A 3 16.82 19.38 -1.73
CA ASP A 3 18.12 18.95 -2.25
C ASP A 3 17.96 18.21 -3.59
N ASN A 4 19.00 18.16 -4.43
CA ASN A 4 18.97 17.44 -5.72
C ASN A 4 18.84 15.90 -5.58
N LEU A 5 18.61 15.39 -4.37
CA LEU A 5 18.36 13.98 -4.11
C LEU A 5 17.05 13.55 -4.75
N ARG A 6 17.13 12.56 -5.65
CA ARG A 6 15.98 11.97 -6.33
C ARG A 6 16.02 10.47 -6.16
N ILE A 7 14.98 9.92 -5.54
CA ILE A 7 14.88 8.50 -5.21
C ILE A 7 13.82 7.85 -6.11
N ALA A 8 14.18 6.73 -6.71
CA ALA A 8 13.23 5.85 -7.38
C ALA A 8 13.08 4.57 -6.53
N LEU A 9 11.85 4.19 -6.23
CA LEU A 9 11.54 2.96 -5.49
C LEU A 9 11.01 1.88 -6.44
N THR A 10 11.34 0.62 -6.13
CA THR A 10 10.88 -0.55 -6.88
C THR A 10 10.26 -1.56 -5.91
N PHE A 11 8.95 -1.79 -6.02
CA PHE A 11 8.22 -2.69 -5.13
C PHE A 11 8.04 -4.05 -5.79
N SER A 12 8.71 -5.05 -5.21
CA SER A 12 8.61 -6.45 -5.62
C SER A 12 7.25 -7.07 -5.30
N GLY A 13 6.98 -8.21 -5.95
CA GLY A 13 5.81 -9.03 -5.71
C GLY A 13 5.94 -9.92 -4.47
N GLY A 14 4.84 -10.60 -4.12
CA GLY A 14 4.78 -11.46 -2.93
C GLY A 14 3.47 -11.37 -2.15
N GLY A 15 2.36 -11.03 -2.83
CA GLY A 15 1.04 -10.92 -2.23
C GLY A 15 0.99 -9.96 -1.04
N TYR A 16 0.20 -10.32 -0.03
CA TYR A 16 0.02 -9.53 1.19
C TYR A 16 1.32 -9.25 1.94
N ARG A 17 2.25 -10.23 1.99
CA ARG A 17 3.55 -10.03 2.65
C ARG A 17 4.34 -8.88 2.00
N ALA A 18 4.35 -8.82 0.67
CA ALA A 18 5.00 -7.72 -0.04
C ALA A 18 4.30 -6.38 0.22
N ALA A 19 2.96 -6.37 0.23
CA ALA A 19 2.19 -5.16 0.54
C ALA A 19 2.55 -4.61 1.94
N THR A 20 2.51 -5.46 2.97
CA THR A 20 2.84 -5.07 4.35
C THR A 20 4.30 -4.65 4.49
N PHE A 21 5.25 -5.35 3.85
CA PHE A 21 6.66 -4.98 3.88
C PHE A 21 6.90 -3.59 3.27
N HIS A 22 6.32 -3.32 2.09
CA HIS A 22 6.49 -2.03 1.41
C HIS A 22 5.80 -0.90 2.16
N LEU A 23 4.71 -1.17 2.90
CA LEU A 23 4.10 -0.18 3.79
C LEU A 23 5.08 0.20 4.91
N GLY A 24 5.71 -0.81 5.54
CA GLY A 24 6.76 -0.58 6.55
C GLY A 24 7.94 0.20 5.99
N ALA A 25 8.39 -0.12 4.77
CA ALA A 25 9.47 0.61 4.11
C ALA A 25 9.11 2.09 3.86
N LEU A 26 7.92 2.38 3.33
CA LEU A 26 7.45 3.76 3.14
C LEU A 26 7.34 4.51 4.47
N SER A 27 6.80 3.86 5.51
CA SER A 27 6.71 4.43 6.86
C SER A 27 8.09 4.78 7.42
N TYR A 28 9.08 3.90 7.24
CA TYR A 28 10.45 4.18 7.66
C TYR A 28 11.06 5.35 6.89
N LEU A 29 10.93 5.39 5.56
CA LEU A 29 11.41 6.51 4.74
C LEU A 29 10.76 7.85 5.14
N HIS A 30 9.49 7.82 5.56
CA HIS A 30 8.80 8.99 6.08
C HIS A 30 9.33 9.43 7.45
N SER A 31 9.81 8.50 8.28
CA SER A 31 10.39 8.82 9.59
C SER A 31 11.81 9.40 9.53
N VAL A 32 12.58 9.09 8.48
CA VAL A 32 13.96 9.54 8.35
C VAL A 32 14.00 10.96 7.76
N LYS A 33 14.65 11.89 8.46
CA LYS A 33 14.81 13.29 8.01
C LYS A 33 16.07 13.50 7.18
N VAL A 34 15.95 14.36 6.17
CA VAL A 34 17.04 14.90 5.33
C VAL A 34 16.78 16.41 5.21
N GLY A 35 17.47 17.17 6.06
CA GLY A 35 17.14 18.59 6.28
C GLY A 35 15.72 18.75 6.84
N GLU A 36 14.96 19.67 6.25
CA GLU A 36 13.55 19.92 6.62
C GLU A 36 12.58 18.85 6.10
N PHE A 37 13.01 18.04 5.14
CA PHE A 37 12.18 17.04 4.46
C PHE A 37 12.44 15.64 5.00
N THR A 38 11.56 14.70 4.68
CA THR A 38 11.75 13.27 4.92
C THR A 38 12.47 12.62 3.73
N LEU A 39 13.03 11.43 3.92
CA LEU A 39 13.61 10.68 2.81
C LEU A 39 12.52 10.30 1.79
N LEU A 40 11.30 10.02 2.27
CA LEU A 40 10.14 9.76 1.42
C LEU A 40 9.78 10.95 0.52
N ASP A 41 9.94 12.18 0.99
CA ASP A 41 9.65 13.36 0.17
C ASP A 41 10.51 13.39 -1.09
N HIS A 42 11.70 12.80 -1.07
CA HIS A 42 12.62 12.78 -2.23
C HIS A 42 12.29 11.67 -3.24
N VAL A 43 11.24 10.87 -3.01
CA VAL A 43 10.78 9.84 -3.95
C VAL A 43 10.06 10.52 -5.13
N VAL A 44 10.62 10.34 -6.33
CA VAL A 44 10.10 10.94 -7.57
C VAL A 44 9.50 9.91 -8.53
N ALA A 45 9.75 8.62 -8.27
CA ALA A 45 9.25 7.53 -9.09
C ALA A 45 9.01 6.27 -8.25
N LEU A 46 7.98 5.53 -8.62
CA LEU A 46 7.60 4.24 -8.05
C LEU A 46 7.32 3.28 -9.19
N SER A 47 7.98 2.12 -9.17
CA SER A 47 7.61 0.96 -9.98
C SER A 47 7.12 -0.14 -9.05
N THR A 48 6.13 -0.91 -9.49
CA THR A 48 5.52 -1.94 -8.65
C THR A 48 5.17 -3.16 -9.49
N ILE A 49 5.19 -4.33 -8.86
CA ILE A 49 4.66 -5.56 -9.44
C ILE A 49 3.87 -6.35 -8.40
N SER A 50 2.81 -7.04 -8.84
CA SER A 50 2.03 -8.00 -8.03
C SER A 50 1.63 -7.41 -6.65
N GLY A 51 1.94 -8.08 -5.54
CA GLY A 51 1.58 -7.62 -4.19
C GLY A 51 2.10 -6.22 -3.82
N GLY A 52 3.25 -5.80 -4.37
CA GLY A 52 3.77 -4.44 -4.15
C GLY A 52 2.90 -3.35 -4.76
N THR A 53 2.09 -3.69 -5.77
CA THR A 53 1.15 -2.77 -6.42
C THR A 53 0.05 -2.31 -5.46
N ILE A 54 -0.37 -3.15 -4.50
CA ILE A 54 -1.38 -2.80 -3.49
C ILE A 54 -0.93 -1.55 -2.72
N THR A 55 0.28 -1.60 -2.16
CA THR A 55 0.84 -0.49 -1.39
C THR A 55 1.20 0.71 -2.26
N GLY A 56 1.89 0.47 -3.37
CA GLY A 56 2.36 1.56 -4.23
C GLY A 56 1.21 2.37 -4.84
N LEU A 57 0.16 1.70 -5.36
CA LEU A 57 -0.99 2.41 -5.92
C LEU A 57 -1.87 3.06 -4.84
N ARG A 58 -2.08 2.41 -3.67
CA ARG A 58 -2.82 3.06 -2.58
C ARG A 58 -2.12 4.34 -2.12
N TYR A 59 -0.78 4.31 -2.04
CA TYR A 59 0.03 5.47 -1.70
C TYR A 59 -0.09 6.58 -2.76
N MET A 60 0.15 6.27 -4.03
CA MET A 60 0.05 7.25 -5.13
C MET A 60 -1.37 7.83 -5.27
N LEU A 61 -2.40 7.01 -5.09
CA LEU A 61 -3.80 7.45 -5.13
C LEU A 61 -4.10 8.44 -3.99
N GLY A 62 -3.68 8.14 -2.77
CA GLY A 62 -3.90 9.04 -1.64
C GLY A 62 -3.20 10.38 -1.82
N LEU A 63 -1.95 10.37 -2.30
CA LEU A 63 -1.23 11.60 -2.66
C LEU A 63 -1.98 12.41 -3.72
N SER A 64 -2.52 11.76 -4.76
CA SER A 64 -3.29 12.43 -5.81
C SER A 64 -4.59 13.08 -5.30
N ARG A 65 -5.11 12.60 -4.17
CA ARG A 65 -6.30 13.12 -3.48
C ARG A 65 -5.98 14.17 -2.42
N GLY A 66 -4.71 14.46 -2.17
CA GLY A 66 -4.28 15.36 -1.10
C GLY A 66 -4.44 14.78 0.31
N GLU A 67 -4.55 13.45 0.43
CA GLU A 67 -4.56 12.78 1.73
C GLU A 67 -3.21 12.93 2.43
N SER A 68 -3.21 13.00 3.76
CA SER A 68 -1.96 13.00 4.50
C SER A 68 -1.27 11.63 4.41
N VAL A 69 0.05 11.60 4.36
CA VAL A 69 0.84 10.35 4.32
C VAL A 69 0.48 9.42 5.50
N THR A 70 0.24 10.01 6.67
CA THR A 70 -0.17 9.27 7.87
C THR A 70 -1.53 8.59 7.70
N ASP A 71 -2.52 9.27 7.11
CA ASP A 71 -3.85 8.70 6.90
C ASP A 71 -3.80 7.56 5.88
N ILE A 72 -3.04 7.75 4.79
CA ILE A 72 -2.78 6.71 3.79
C ILE A 72 -2.20 5.45 4.45
N PHE A 73 -1.17 5.62 5.29
CA PHE A 73 -0.53 4.51 5.97
C PHE A 73 -1.47 3.83 6.96
N LYS A 74 -2.25 4.60 7.71
CA LYS A 74 -3.22 4.08 8.68
C LYS A 74 -4.30 3.24 7.99
N GLU A 75 -4.91 3.76 6.93
CA GLU A 75 -5.94 3.04 6.18
C GLU A 75 -5.40 1.77 5.53
N LEU A 76 -4.20 1.85 4.93
CA LEU A 76 -3.56 0.67 4.34
C LEU A 76 -3.19 -0.35 5.42
N TYR A 77 -2.72 0.08 6.58
CA TYR A 77 -2.44 -0.80 7.72
C TYR A 77 -3.71 -1.53 8.16
N THR A 78 -4.78 -0.79 8.45
CA THR A 78 -6.09 -1.36 8.81
C THR A 78 -6.59 -2.35 7.76
N PHE A 79 -6.48 -2.02 6.48
CA PHE A 79 -6.86 -2.96 5.42
C PHE A 79 -6.03 -4.26 5.44
N LEU A 80 -4.74 -4.18 5.74
CA LEU A 80 -3.84 -5.33 5.74
C LEU A 80 -3.95 -6.19 7.01
N THR A 81 -4.37 -5.62 8.14
CA THR A 81 -4.45 -6.32 9.44
C THR A 81 -5.85 -6.72 9.85
N ASP A 82 -6.84 -5.87 9.59
CA ASP A 82 -8.18 -6.01 10.17
C ASP A 82 -9.13 -6.74 9.20
N VAL A 83 -8.75 -6.84 7.93
CA VAL A 83 -9.49 -7.60 6.93
C VAL A 83 -8.92 -9.01 6.87
N GLU A 84 -9.67 -10.00 7.38
CA GLU A 84 -9.38 -11.41 7.13
C GLU A 84 -9.69 -11.79 5.68
N LEU A 85 -8.92 -11.28 4.73
CA LEU A 85 -9.24 -11.35 3.31
C LEU A 85 -9.51 -12.80 2.86
N ALA A 86 -8.66 -13.75 3.28
CA ALA A 86 -8.81 -15.15 2.91
C ALA A 86 -10.12 -15.73 3.48
N THR A 87 -10.39 -15.52 4.77
CA THR A 87 -11.61 -16.00 5.43
C THR A 87 -12.85 -15.40 4.78
N VAL A 88 -12.86 -14.08 4.59
CA VAL A 88 -13.98 -13.36 3.97
C VAL A 88 -14.21 -13.84 2.54
N ALA A 89 -13.15 -13.99 1.74
CA ALA A 89 -13.27 -14.47 0.36
C ALA A 89 -13.79 -15.92 0.31
N MET A 90 -13.25 -16.82 1.13
CA MET A 90 -13.65 -18.23 1.15
C MET A 90 -15.08 -18.41 1.65
N ASN A 91 -15.49 -17.65 2.67
CA ASN A 91 -16.87 -17.69 3.16
C ASN A 91 -17.83 -17.25 2.05
N ASN A 92 -17.57 -16.11 1.40
CA ASN A 92 -18.44 -15.63 0.32
C ASN A 92 -18.46 -16.56 -0.90
N LEU A 93 -17.35 -17.25 -1.20
CA LEU A 93 -17.32 -18.25 -2.26
C LEU A 93 -18.20 -19.46 -1.94
N ALA A 94 -18.22 -19.93 -0.68
CA ALA A 94 -19.03 -21.07 -0.26
C ALA A 94 -20.55 -20.80 -0.28
N PHE A 95 -20.96 -19.53 -0.16
CA PHE A 95 -22.38 -19.13 -0.23
C PHE A 95 -22.86 -18.87 -1.67
N TYR A 96 -21.96 -18.67 -2.63
CA TYR A 96 -22.32 -18.39 -4.03
C TYR A 96 -23.05 -19.57 -4.72
N ASP A 97 -22.89 -20.80 -4.22
CA ASP A 97 -23.42 -22.02 -4.83
C ASP A 97 -24.80 -22.46 -4.28
N LYS A 98 -25.36 -21.76 -3.29
CA LYS A 98 -26.64 -22.16 -2.66
C LYS A 98 -27.89 -21.52 -3.25
N ASP A 99 -27.77 -20.36 -3.89
CA ASP A 99 -28.92 -19.59 -4.41
C ASP A 99 -28.98 -19.53 -5.96
N SER A 100 -28.04 -20.16 -6.65
CA SER A 100 -27.90 -20.11 -8.12
C SER A 100 -28.59 -21.27 -8.87
N VAL A 101 -29.37 -22.11 -8.19
CA VAL A 101 -30.14 -23.23 -8.78
C VAL A 101 -31.66 -23.10 -8.51
N LEU A 102 -32.20 -21.89 -8.61
CA LEU A 102 -33.65 -21.66 -8.71
C LEU A 102 -33.95 -20.78 -9.93
N LEU A 103 -33.79 -21.37 -11.12
CA LEU A 103 -34.46 -20.97 -12.36
C LEU A 103 -35.03 -22.21 -13.03
#